data_AF-A0A7J6U7I2-F1
#
_entry.id   AF-A0A7J6U7I2-F1
#
_cell.length_a   1.000
_cell.length_b   1.000
_cell.length_c   1.000
_cell.angle_alpha   90.00
_cell.angle_beta   90.00
_cell.angle_gamma   90.00
#
_symmetry.space_group_name_H-M   'P 1'
#
loop_
_entity.id
_entity.type
_entity.pdbx_description
1 polymer ?
#
loop_
_entity_poly.entity_id
_entity_poly.type
_entity_poly.pdbx_seq_one_letter_code
_entity_poly.pdbx_strand_id
1 'polypeptide(L)'
;MGERGRNVHLISKIENEEGLKNFDDILEASDGIMIARGDLGMEIPPEKVFLAQKMMMARCNLRGKPVITATQMLESMITNPRPTRAEASDVANAVLDGTDGVMLSGESAGGSFPINAISIQRRICEEAEAVIDYETLFLRIREAVMNANPQGLSVVESVCSAAVELAGEVKASLIISLTETGSTARLLAKYHPFKGPTISFKAL
;
A
#
# COMPACT_ATOMS: atom_id res chain seq x y z
N MET A 1 0.75 -20.36 -14.01
CA MET A 1 0.44 -19.85 -15.37
C MET A 1 1.49 -20.27 -16.43
N GLY A 2 2.26 -21.34 -16.22
CA GLY A 2 3.33 -21.75 -17.15
C GLY A 2 4.36 -20.65 -17.45
N GLU A 3 5.16 -20.83 -18.50
CA GLU A 3 6.15 -19.81 -18.92
C GLU A 3 5.51 -18.50 -19.39
N ARG A 4 4.33 -18.56 -20.00
CA ARG A 4 3.65 -17.38 -20.58
C ARG A 4 3.20 -16.37 -19.53
N GLY A 5 2.91 -16.83 -18.31
CA GLY A 5 2.49 -15.96 -17.20
C GLY A 5 3.60 -15.60 -16.22
N ARG A 6 4.88 -15.88 -16.51
CA ARG A 6 5.98 -15.67 -15.55
C ARG A 6 6.17 -14.22 -15.08
N ASN A 7 5.67 -13.26 -15.86
CA ASN A 7 5.74 -11.82 -15.57
C ASN A 7 4.41 -11.24 -15.04
N VAL A 8 3.40 -12.08 -14.83
CA VAL A 8 2.12 -11.65 -14.26
C VAL A 8 2.24 -11.66 -12.75
N HIS A 9 1.96 -10.53 -12.12
CA HIS A 9 1.93 -10.43 -10.67
C HIS A 9 0.66 -11.03 -10.08
N LEU A 10 0.81 -11.79 -9.00
CA LEU A 10 -0.28 -12.40 -8.24
C LEU A 10 -0.60 -11.56 -7.01
N ILE A 11 -1.76 -10.91 -7.02
CA ILE A 11 -2.30 -10.18 -5.88
C ILE A 11 -3.35 -11.05 -5.19
N SER A 12 -3.05 -11.54 -3.99
CA SER A 12 -3.98 -12.38 -3.25
C SER A 12 -5.02 -11.53 -2.52
N LYS A 13 -6.29 -11.82 -2.78
CA LYS A 13 -7.42 -11.17 -2.11
C LYS A 13 -7.71 -11.87 -0.79
N ILE A 14 -7.57 -11.16 0.32
CA ILE A 14 -7.89 -11.68 1.65
C ILE A 14 -9.31 -11.26 2.00
N GLU A 15 -10.20 -12.23 2.03
CA GLU A 15 -11.65 -12.02 2.10
C GLU A 15 -12.38 -12.92 3.11
N ASN A 16 -11.68 -13.84 3.76
CA ASN A 16 -12.28 -14.76 4.73
C ASN A 16 -11.36 -15.06 5.92
N GLU A 17 -11.90 -15.77 6.92
CA GLU A 17 -11.18 -16.07 8.16
C GLU A 17 -9.97 -16.98 7.93
N GLU A 18 -10.06 -17.94 6.99
CA GLU A 18 -8.95 -18.84 6.68
C GLU A 18 -7.77 -18.11 6.02
N GLY A 19 -8.04 -17.18 5.10
CA GLY A 19 -7.02 -16.32 4.51
C GLY A 19 -6.34 -15.43 5.54
N LEU A 20 -7.09 -14.96 6.54
CA LEU A 20 -6.52 -14.19 7.65
C LEU A 20 -5.63 -15.04 8.56
N LYS A 21 -6.04 -16.29 8.85
CA LYS A 21 -5.25 -17.24 9.66
C LYS A 21 -3.94 -17.64 8.99
N ASN A 22 -3.96 -17.82 7.68
CA ASN A 22 -2.79 -18.25 6.88
C ASN A 22 -2.08 -17.07 6.19
N PHE A 23 -2.29 -15.84 6.69
CA PHE A 23 -1.88 -14.63 6.00
C PHE A 23 -0.37 -14.57 5.70
N ASP A 24 0.48 -15.03 6.61
CA ASP A 24 1.94 -14.96 6.42
C ASP A 24 2.42 -15.85 5.26
N ASP A 25 1.90 -17.06 5.16
CA ASP A 25 2.23 -18.00 4.09
C ASP A 25 1.71 -17.47 2.74
N ILE A 26 0.50 -16.92 2.73
CA ILE A 26 -0.08 -16.29 1.54
C ILE A 26 0.75 -15.07 1.13
N LEU A 27 1.12 -14.21 2.08
CA LEU A 27 1.94 -13.04 1.82
C LEU A 27 3.29 -13.45 1.25
N GLU A 28 3.91 -14.52 1.75
CA GLU A 28 5.18 -15.04 1.23
C GLU A 28 5.05 -15.50 -0.23
N ALA A 29 3.97 -16.22 -0.57
CA ALA A 29 3.71 -16.74 -1.90
C ALA A 29 3.18 -15.72 -2.93
N SER A 30 2.72 -14.54 -2.49
CA SER A 30 2.07 -13.53 -3.35
C SER A 30 3.02 -12.42 -3.79
N ASP A 31 2.73 -11.75 -4.90
CA ASP A 31 3.43 -10.51 -5.26
C ASP A 31 2.87 -9.27 -4.53
N GLY A 32 1.67 -9.37 -3.98
CA GLY A 32 1.02 -8.34 -3.18
C GLY A 32 -0.31 -8.82 -2.61
N ILE A 33 -0.98 -7.95 -1.85
CA ILE A 33 -2.21 -8.26 -1.13
C ILE A 33 -3.31 -7.26 -1.50
N MET A 34 -4.54 -7.75 -1.60
CA MET A 34 -5.74 -6.92 -1.62
C MET A 34 -6.59 -7.25 -0.39
N ILE A 35 -6.93 -6.24 0.40
CA ILE A 35 -7.77 -6.35 1.59
C ILE A 35 -9.22 -6.13 1.16
N ALA A 36 -10.00 -7.21 1.04
CA ALA A 36 -11.39 -7.15 0.62
C ALA A 36 -12.33 -7.02 1.82
N ARG A 37 -12.50 -5.80 2.31
CA ARG A 37 -13.19 -5.50 3.58
C ARG A 37 -14.67 -5.86 3.58
N GLY A 38 -15.34 -5.69 2.45
CA GLY A 38 -16.76 -6.03 2.29
C GLY A 38 -17.00 -7.53 2.45
N ASP A 39 -16.24 -8.34 1.74
CA ASP A 39 -16.30 -9.81 1.85
C ASP A 39 -15.84 -10.26 3.25
N LEU A 40 -14.70 -9.75 3.73
CA LEU A 40 -14.17 -10.11 5.05
C LEU A 40 -15.12 -9.72 6.20
N GLY A 41 -15.82 -8.59 6.09
CA GLY A 41 -16.80 -8.14 7.07
C GLY A 41 -18.06 -9.00 7.16
N MET A 42 -18.28 -9.90 6.19
CA MET A 42 -19.30 -10.94 6.27
C MET A 42 -18.81 -12.19 7.02
N GLU A 43 -17.50 -12.41 7.06
CA GLU A 43 -16.84 -13.60 7.61
C GLU A 43 -16.38 -13.41 9.06
N ILE A 44 -16.01 -12.19 9.45
CA ILE A 44 -15.59 -11.84 10.82
C ILE A 44 -16.45 -10.72 11.40
N PRO A 45 -16.54 -10.59 12.74
CA PRO A 45 -17.27 -9.47 13.34
C PRO A 45 -16.79 -8.11 12.80
N PRO A 46 -17.71 -7.19 12.44
CA PRO A 46 -17.37 -5.94 11.78
C PRO A 46 -16.40 -5.07 12.60
N GLU A 47 -16.51 -5.11 13.94
CA GLU A 47 -15.59 -4.44 14.86
C GLU A 47 -14.17 -5.03 14.86
N LYS A 48 -13.90 -6.14 14.16
CA LYS A 48 -12.56 -6.73 14.02
C LYS A 48 -11.92 -6.47 12.66
N VAL A 49 -12.67 -5.99 11.66
CA VAL A 49 -12.17 -5.78 10.30
C VAL A 49 -11.02 -4.77 10.27
N PHE A 50 -11.12 -3.69 11.06
CA PHE A 50 -10.05 -2.69 11.14
C PHE A 50 -8.75 -3.25 11.73
N LEU A 51 -8.84 -4.21 12.66
CA LEU A 51 -7.67 -4.88 13.24
C LEU A 51 -6.97 -5.74 12.17
N ALA A 52 -7.75 -6.50 11.40
CA ALA A 52 -7.25 -7.30 10.29
C ALA A 52 -6.58 -6.43 9.22
N GLN A 53 -7.21 -5.31 8.84
CA GLN A 53 -6.66 -4.35 7.87
C GLN A 53 -5.28 -3.84 8.30
N LYS A 54 -5.19 -3.27 9.51
CA LYS A 54 -3.93 -2.70 10.03
C LYS A 54 -2.84 -3.76 10.14
N MET A 55 -3.19 -4.97 10.58
CA MET A 55 -2.24 -6.08 10.67
C MET A 55 -1.69 -6.46 9.29
N MET A 56 -2.56 -6.64 8.30
CA MET A 56 -2.15 -7.01 6.94
C MET A 56 -1.26 -5.95 6.29
N MET A 57 -1.63 -4.67 6.41
CA MET A 57 -0.83 -3.55 5.91
C MET A 57 0.55 -3.50 6.53
N ALA A 58 0.64 -3.56 7.86
CA ALA A 58 1.91 -3.51 8.57
C ALA A 58 2.86 -4.64 8.12
N ARG A 59 2.33 -5.85 7.93
CA ARG A 59 3.11 -7.00 7.44
C ARG A 59 3.52 -6.85 5.98
N CYS A 60 2.66 -6.33 5.11
CA CYS A 60 2.98 -6.03 3.72
C CYS A 60 4.12 -5.00 3.62
N ASN A 61 4.01 -3.91 4.37
CA ASN A 61 5.01 -2.83 4.42
C ASN A 61 6.35 -3.34 4.94
N LEU A 62 6.36 -4.16 5.99
CA LEU A 62 7.58 -4.78 6.51
C LEU A 62 8.27 -5.68 5.46
N ARG A 63 7.49 -6.39 4.65
CA ARG A 63 8.00 -7.25 3.55
C ARG A 63 8.28 -6.48 2.26
N GLY A 64 7.88 -5.21 2.15
CA GLY A 64 7.98 -4.43 0.93
C GLY A 64 7.12 -4.98 -0.22
N LYS A 65 5.98 -5.60 0.10
CA LYS A 65 5.01 -6.09 -0.87
C LYS A 65 3.81 -5.14 -0.93
N PRO A 66 3.31 -4.77 -2.12
CA PRO A 66 2.22 -3.82 -2.25
C PRO A 66 0.93 -4.34 -1.62
N VAL A 67 0.21 -3.44 -0.95
CA VAL A 67 -1.11 -3.69 -0.35
C VAL A 67 -2.17 -2.72 -0.86
N ILE A 68 -3.32 -3.26 -1.25
CA ILE A 68 -4.45 -2.50 -1.78
C ILE A 68 -5.62 -2.59 -0.80
N THR A 69 -6.11 -1.45 -0.34
CA THR A 69 -7.36 -1.38 0.44
C THR A 69 -8.54 -1.31 -0.50
N ALA A 70 -9.42 -2.31 -0.41
CA ALA A 70 -10.54 -2.46 -1.33
C ALA A 70 -11.89 -2.44 -0.62
N THR A 71 -12.93 -2.15 -1.42
CA THR A 71 -14.36 -2.14 -1.10
C THR A 71 -14.81 -1.07 -0.10
N GLN A 72 -16.01 -0.51 -0.30
CA GLN A 72 -16.66 0.44 0.61
C GLN A 72 -15.81 1.67 1.00
N MET A 73 -14.91 2.12 0.12
CA MET A 73 -14.10 3.31 0.37
C MET A 73 -14.95 4.58 0.21
N LEU A 74 -15.75 4.68 -0.87
CA LEU A 74 -16.61 5.82 -1.17
C LEU A 74 -18.01 5.35 -1.64
N GLU A 75 -18.54 4.28 -1.03
CA GLU A 75 -19.76 3.56 -1.46
C GLU A 75 -20.96 4.49 -1.79
N SER A 76 -21.22 5.47 -0.93
CA SER A 76 -22.33 6.42 -1.10
C SER A 76 -22.25 7.21 -2.42
N MET A 77 -21.05 7.33 -3.01
CA MET A 77 -20.82 8.04 -4.26
C MET A 77 -21.28 7.28 -5.50
N ILE A 78 -21.72 6.03 -5.37
CA ILE A 78 -22.46 5.33 -6.43
C ILE A 78 -23.69 6.15 -6.84
N THR A 79 -24.38 6.74 -5.87
CA THR A 79 -25.63 7.49 -6.09
C THR A 79 -25.55 8.95 -5.69
N ASN A 80 -24.50 9.39 -4.98
CA ASN A 80 -24.34 10.76 -4.50
C ASN A 80 -23.10 11.45 -5.10
N PRO A 81 -23.14 12.77 -5.36
CA PRO A 81 -22.01 13.50 -5.93
C PRO A 81 -20.88 13.79 -4.92
N ARG A 82 -21.06 13.45 -3.64
CA ARG A 82 -20.10 13.69 -2.54
C ARG A 82 -20.12 12.51 -1.56
N PRO A 83 -18.97 12.17 -0.96
CA PRO A 83 -18.91 11.13 0.05
C PRO A 83 -19.41 11.65 1.40
N THR A 84 -19.68 10.72 2.30
CA THR A 84 -19.88 11.00 3.71
C THR A 84 -18.56 11.39 4.38
N ARG A 85 -18.64 11.98 5.58
CA ARG A 85 -17.44 12.26 6.40
C ARG A 85 -16.73 10.98 6.83
N ALA A 86 -17.47 9.90 7.07
CA ALA A 86 -16.92 8.62 7.46
C ALA A 86 -16.09 8.01 6.33
N GLU A 87 -16.60 8.00 5.10
CA GLU A 87 -15.88 7.51 3.91
C GLU A 87 -14.61 8.32 3.63
N ALA A 88 -14.69 9.65 3.72
CA ALA A 88 -13.51 10.48 3.55
C ALA A 88 -12.43 10.18 4.62
N SER A 89 -12.86 9.98 5.86
CA SER A 89 -11.97 9.59 6.97
C SER A 89 -11.39 8.19 6.76
N ASP A 90 -12.18 7.25 6.23
CA ASP A 90 -11.75 5.87 5.97
C ASP A 90 -10.64 5.81 4.91
N VAL A 91 -10.82 6.52 3.78
CA VAL A 91 -9.77 6.65 2.75
C VAL A 91 -8.50 7.26 3.35
N ALA A 92 -8.63 8.35 4.11
CA ALA A 92 -7.47 9.02 4.73
C ALA A 92 -6.73 8.07 5.69
N ASN A 93 -7.45 7.35 6.55
CA ASN A 93 -6.82 6.43 7.51
C ASN A 93 -6.15 5.24 6.82
N ALA A 94 -6.69 4.72 5.72
CA ALA A 94 -6.02 3.67 4.95
C ALA A 94 -4.67 4.15 4.39
N VAL A 95 -4.59 5.40 3.93
CA VAL A 95 -3.33 6.02 3.48
C VAL A 95 -2.36 6.20 4.65
N LEU A 96 -2.83 6.71 5.79
CA LEU A 96 -2.00 6.88 6.99
C LEU A 96 -1.51 5.56 7.60
N ASP A 97 -2.28 4.47 7.44
CA ASP A 97 -1.86 3.12 7.81
C ASP A 97 -0.81 2.53 6.84
N GLY A 98 -0.57 3.19 5.72
CA GLY A 98 0.44 2.82 4.73
C GLY A 98 -0.08 1.85 3.66
N THR A 99 -1.28 2.07 3.14
CA THR A 99 -1.73 1.37 1.93
C THR A 99 -1.02 1.89 0.68
N ASP A 100 -0.57 1.01 -0.22
CA ASP A 100 0.03 1.42 -1.51
C ASP A 100 -1.04 1.85 -2.53
N GLY A 101 -2.26 1.33 -2.38
CA GLY A 101 -3.37 1.68 -3.23
C GLY A 101 -4.71 1.66 -2.50
N VAL A 102 -5.60 2.55 -2.93
CA VAL A 102 -7.02 2.56 -2.55
C VAL A 102 -7.86 2.27 -3.78
N MET A 103 -8.88 1.43 -3.65
CA MET A 103 -9.66 0.94 -4.79
C MET A 103 -11.08 1.51 -4.81
N LEU A 104 -11.54 1.92 -5.99
CA LEU A 104 -12.97 2.13 -6.28
C LEU A 104 -13.52 0.88 -6.98
N SER A 105 -14.74 0.50 -6.61
CA SER A 105 -15.46 -0.66 -7.12
C SER A 105 -16.69 -0.20 -7.89
N GLY A 106 -17.87 -0.23 -7.27
CA GLY A 106 -19.12 0.21 -7.90
C GLY A 106 -19.11 1.69 -8.25
N GLU A 107 -18.38 2.51 -7.50
CA GLU A 107 -18.29 3.96 -7.66
C GLU A 107 -17.80 4.36 -9.06
N SER A 108 -16.82 3.62 -9.61
CA SER A 108 -16.23 3.87 -10.92
C SER A 108 -16.82 2.98 -12.02
N ALA A 109 -17.22 1.74 -11.70
CA ALA A 109 -17.70 0.77 -12.68
C ALA A 109 -19.15 1.04 -13.15
N GLY A 110 -20.02 1.48 -12.25
CA GLY A 110 -21.45 1.68 -12.54
C GLY A 110 -22.11 2.84 -11.80
N GLY A 111 -21.32 3.64 -11.06
CA GLY A 111 -21.82 4.78 -10.31
C GLY A 111 -22.28 5.94 -11.20
N SER A 112 -23.13 6.79 -10.64
CA SER A 112 -23.62 8.00 -11.31
C SER A 112 -22.57 9.13 -11.35
N PHE A 113 -21.53 9.05 -10.50
CA PHE A 113 -20.52 10.09 -10.34
C PHE A 113 -19.06 9.56 -10.35
N PRO A 114 -18.64 8.78 -11.36
CA PRO A 114 -17.35 8.10 -11.37
C PRO A 114 -16.16 9.08 -11.37
N ILE A 115 -16.28 10.20 -12.11
CA ILE A 115 -15.26 11.25 -12.15
C ILE A 115 -15.16 11.98 -10.81
N ASN A 116 -16.28 12.20 -10.12
CA ASN A 116 -16.26 12.84 -8.80
C ASN A 116 -15.60 11.92 -7.78
N ALA A 117 -15.90 10.61 -7.80
CA ALA A 117 -15.34 9.62 -6.89
C ALA A 117 -13.80 9.55 -7.02
N ILE A 118 -13.27 9.41 -8.22
CA ILE A 118 -11.80 9.39 -8.42
C ILE A 118 -11.15 10.73 -8.06
N SER A 119 -11.82 11.86 -8.35
CA SER A 119 -11.28 13.18 -8.05
C SER A 119 -11.22 13.47 -6.55
N ILE A 120 -12.24 13.07 -5.78
CA ILE A 120 -12.21 13.26 -4.32
C ILE A 120 -11.28 12.27 -3.64
N GLN A 121 -11.21 11.01 -4.10
CA GLN A 121 -10.29 10.02 -3.55
C GLN A 121 -8.84 10.49 -3.69
N ARG A 122 -8.46 11.01 -4.86
CA ARG A 122 -7.14 11.64 -5.08
C ARG A 122 -6.89 12.75 -4.04
N ARG A 123 -7.80 13.71 -3.91
CA ARG A 123 -7.62 14.83 -2.98
C ARG A 123 -7.48 14.36 -1.53
N ILE A 124 -8.24 13.35 -1.12
CA ILE A 124 -8.12 12.78 0.23
C ILE A 124 -6.74 12.15 0.43
N CYS A 125 -6.22 11.41 -0.55
CA CYS A 125 -4.87 10.83 -0.49
C CYS A 125 -3.81 11.93 -0.38
N GLU A 126 -3.89 12.98 -1.19
CA GLU A 126 -2.96 14.12 -1.14
C GLU A 126 -2.95 14.83 0.23
N GLU A 127 -4.12 15.02 0.85
CA GLU A 127 -4.24 15.60 2.19
C GLU A 127 -3.69 14.66 3.28
N ALA A 128 -3.93 13.35 3.17
CA ALA A 128 -3.41 12.37 4.11
C ALA A 128 -1.88 12.25 4.01
N GLU A 129 -1.34 12.17 2.80
CA GLU A 129 0.12 12.14 2.54
C GLU A 129 0.83 13.40 3.03
N ALA A 130 0.14 14.55 3.05
CA ALA A 130 0.72 15.81 3.48
C ALA A 130 0.98 15.90 4.99
N VAL A 131 0.33 15.07 5.80
CA VAL A 131 0.48 15.06 7.27
C VAL A 131 1.36 13.92 7.80
N ILE A 132 1.86 13.05 6.91
CA ILE A 132 2.78 11.97 7.29
C ILE A 132 4.13 12.56 7.71
N ASP A 133 4.58 12.19 8.91
CA ASP A 133 5.96 12.39 9.34
C ASP A 133 6.85 11.30 8.75
N TYR A 134 7.37 11.57 7.55
CA TYR A 134 8.20 10.62 6.79
C TYR A 134 9.52 10.27 7.49
N GLU A 135 10.08 11.18 8.30
CA GLU A 135 11.33 10.92 9.04
C GLU A 135 11.08 9.88 10.12
N THR A 136 10.05 10.10 10.95
CA THR A 136 9.65 9.14 11.98
C THR A 136 9.21 7.81 11.36
N LEU A 137 8.47 7.85 10.24
CA LEU A 137 8.05 6.64 9.53
C LEU A 137 9.24 5.83 9.01
N PHE A 138 10.21 6.49 8.36
CA PHE A 138 11.42 5.85 7.87
C PHE A 138 12.19 5.13 9.00
N LEU A 139 12.42 5.82 10.12
CA LEU A 139 13.14 5.26 11.26
C LEU A 139 12.43 4.02 11.82
N ARG A 140 11.09 4.08 11.97
CA ARG A 140 10.28 2.95 12.45
C ARG A 140 10.33 1.76 11.50
N ILE A 141 10.23 1.99 10.18
CA ILE A 141 10.32 0.92 9.18
C ILE A 141 11.72 0.29 9.24
N ARG A 142 12.77 1.11 9.25
CA ARG A 142 14.15 0.63 9.29
C ARG A 142 14.43 -0.19 10.55
N GLU A 143 14.00 0.28 11.72
CA GLU A 143 14.13 -0.46 12.98
C GLU A 143 13.41 -1.82 12.90
N ALA A 144 12.15 -1.84 12.45
CA ALA A 144 11.38 -3.08 12.33
C ALA A 144 12.04 -4.08 11.35
N VAL A 145 12.56 -3.58 10.22
CA VAL A 145 13.27 -4.39 9.23
C VAL A 145 14.57 -4.96 9.80
N MET A 146 15.35 -4.16 10.54
CA MET A 146 16.58 -4.64 11.19
C MET A 146 16.29 -5.70 12.27
N ASN A 147 15.24 -5.49 13.08
CA ASN A 147 14.81 -6.45 14.09
C ASN A 147 14.36 -7.78 13.48
N ALA A 148 13.71 -7.73 12.31
CA ALA A 148 13.31 -8.93 11.57
C ALA A 148 14.48 -9.63 10.86
N ASN A 149 15.64 -8.98 10.70
CA ASN A 149 16.80 -9.48 9.97
C ASN A 149 18.10 -9.34 10.80
N PRO A 150 18.28 -10.15 11.87
CA PRO A 150 19.40 -10.02 12.79
C PRO A 150 20.77 -10.28 12.15
N GLN A 151 20.80 -10.96 10.99
CA GLN A 151 22.03 -11.22 10.22
C GLN A 151 22.40 -10.06 9.28
N GLY A 152 21.63 -8.97 9.31
CA GLY A 152 21.78 -7.82 8.40
C GLY A 152 20.94 -7.93 7.14
N LEU A 153 20.89 -6.82 6.40
CA LEU A 153 20.13 -6.70 5.16
C LEU A 153 20.97 -7.14 3.96
N SER A 154 20.28 -7.42 2.85
CA SER A 154 20.96 -7.59 1.57
C SER A 154 21.66 -6.29 1.16
N VAL A 155 22.75 -6.39 0.38
CA VAL A 155 23.48 -5.21 -0.12
C VAL A 155 22.54 -4.24 -0.85
N VAL A 156 21.63 -4.75 -1.69
CA VAL A 156 20.70 -3.93 -2.46
C VAL A 156 19.73 -3.17 -1.54
N GLU A 157 19.19 -3.83 -0.52
CA GLU A 157 18.30 -3.20 0.45
C GLU A 157 19.02 -2.19 1.34
N SER A 158 20.26 -2.49 1.77
CA SER A 158 21.11 -1.53 2.50
C SER A 158 21.35 -0.25 1.70
N VAL A 159 21.68 -0.38 0.40
CA VAL A 159 21.88 0.78 -0.49
C VAL A 159 20.57 1.56 -0.68
N CYS A 160 19.43 0.88 -0.87
CA CYS A 160 18.13 1.54 -1.02
C CYS A 160 17.72 2.30 0.25
N SER A 161 17.87 1.69 1.43
CA SER A 161 17.58 2.34 2.71
C SER A 161 18.45 3.57 2.93
N ALA A 162 19.76 3.48 2.68
CA ALA A 162 20.68 4.62 2.77
C ALA A 162 20.35 5.72 1.75
N ALA A 163 19.95 5.36 0.53
CA ALA A 163 19.54 6.34 -0.48
C ALA A 163 18.31 7.14 -0.05
N VAL A 164 17.32 6.49 0.59
CA VAL A 164 16.12 7.16 1.12
C VAL A 164 16.49 8.10 2.27
N GLU A 165 17.35 7.66 3.19
CA GLU A 165 17.87 8.47 4.31
C GLU A 165 18.57 9.75 3.79
N LEU A 166 19.56 9.58 2.91
CA LEU A 166 20.32 10.68 2.33
C LEU A 166 19.42 11.66 1.56
N ALA A 167 18.44 11.14 0.82
CA ALA A 167 17.54 11.97 0.06
C ALA A 167 16.64 12.84 0.97
N GLY A 168 16.27 12.34 2.16
CA GLY A 168 15.62 13.13 3.21
C GLY A 168 16.55 14.22 3.77
N GLU A 169 17.79 13.87 4.12
CA GLU A 169 18.78 14.80 4.68
C GLU A 169 19.08 15.99 3.76
N VAL A 170 19.28 15.72 2.46
CA VAL A 170 19.58 16.76 1.46
C VAL A 170 18.32 17.43 0.90
N LYS A 171 17.13 17.02 1.35
CA LYS A 171 15.83 17.47 0.83
C LYS A 171 15.77 17.35 -0.68
N ALA A 172 16.19 16.20 -1.21
CA ALA A 172 16.15 15.92 -2.63
C ALA A 172 14.74 16.13 -3.17
N SER A 173 14.60 16.49 -4.45
CA SER A 173 13.27 16.57 -5.07
C SER A 173 12.81 15.22 -5.62
N LEU A 174 13.73 14.28 -5.81
CA LEU A 174 13.51 13.05 -6.55
C LEU A 174 14.57 11.99 -6.19
N ILE A 175 14.15 10.74 -6.09
CA ILE A 175 15.03 9.57 -6.18
C ILE A 175 14.86 8.92 -7.56
N ILE A 176 15.97 8.71 -8.27
CA ILE A 176 15.99 8.03 -9.57
C ILE A 176 16.50 6.61 -9.38
N SER A 177 15.72 5.62 -9.82
CA SER A 177 16.14 4.22 -9.81
C SER A 177 16.25 3.66 -11.23
N LEU A 178 17.34 2.93 -11.50
CA LEU A 178 17.50 2.12 -12.70
C LEU A 178 17.21 0.67 -12.34
N THR A 179 16.21 0.05 -12.96
CA THR A 179 15.78 -1.30 -12.57
C THR A 179 15.20 -2.09 -13.74
N GLU A 180 15.60 -3.34 -13.91
CA GLU A 180 15.05 -4.22 -14.97
C GLU A 180 13.76 -4.92 -14.51
N THR A 181 13.76 -5.43 -13.27
CA THR A 181 12.64 -6.22 -12.70
C THR A 181 11.73 -5.43 -11.76
N GLY A 182 12.07 -4.16 -11.49
CA GLY A 182 11.36 -3.32 -10.52
C GLY A 182 11.79 -3.53 -9.07
N SER A 183 12.67 -4.49 -8.76
CA SER A 183 13.05 -4.79 -7.37
C SER A 183 13.68 -3.59 -6.65
N THR A 184 14.54 -2.83 -7.33
CA THR A 184 15.16 -1.62 -6.75
C THR A 184 14.10 -0.56 -6.43
N ALA A 185 13.16 -0.32 -7.35
CA ALA A 185 12.07 0.62 -7.15
C ALA A 185 11.19 0.22 -5.96
N ARG A 186 10.87 -1.08 -5.82
CA ARG A 186 10.10 -1.60 -4.68
C ARG A 186 10.85 -1.44 -3.36
N LEU A 187 12.15 -1.72 -3.33
CA LEU A 187 12.95 -1.55 -2.12
C LEU A 187 13.09 -0.08 -1.72
N LEU A 188 13.15 0.86 -2.68
CA LEU A 188 13.08 2.29 -2.38
C LEU A 188 11.70 2.66 -1.81
N ALA A 189 10.62 2.23 -2.47
CA ALA A 189 9.25 2.51 -2.03
C ALA A 189 8.93 1.95 -0.64
N LYS A 190 9.48 0.77 -0.29
CA LYS A 190 9.34 0.13 1.03
C LYS A 190 9.65 1.09 2.18
N TYR A 191 10.67 1.94 2.03
CA TYR A 191 11.10 2.87 3.06
C TYR A 191 10.34 4.20 3.06
N HIS A 192 9.27 4.32 2.25
CA HIS A 192 8.40 5.49 2.17
C HIS A 192 9.21 6.79 2.08
N PRO A 193 9.91 7.03 0.96
CA PRO A 193 10.70 8.24 0.80
C PRO A 193 9.81 9.47 1.00
N PHE A 194 10.43 10.54 1.49
CA PHE A 194 9.83 11.87 1.70
C PHE A 194 8.92 12.28 0.53
N LYS A 195 8.07 13.30 0.74
CA LYS A 195 7.02 13.79 -0.17
C LYS A 195 7.35 13.94 -1.68
N GLY A 196 8.63 13.91 -2.10
CA GLY A 196 9.02 13.91 -3.50
C GLY A 196 8.82 12.53 -4.17
N PRO A 197 8.51 12.49 -5.47
CA PRO A 197 8.28 11.23 -6.19
C PRO A 197 9.55 10.37 -6.22
N THR A 198 9.36 9.05 -6.34
CA THR A 198 10.41 8.13 -6.84
C THR A 198 10.14 7.85 -8.31
N ILE A 199 11.07 8.19 -9.19
CA ILE A 199 10.96 7.89 -10.63
C ILE A 199 11.88 6.72 -10.95
N SER A 200 11.31 5.71 -11.58
CA SER A 200 12.03 4.49 -11.94
C SER A 200 12.09 4.36 -13.46
N PHE A 201 13.29 4.18 -13.99
CA PHE A 201 13.51 3.88 -15.39
C PHE A 201 13.80 2.40 -15.56
N LYS A 202 13.02 1.76 -16.43
CA LYS A 202 13.25 0.40 -16.87
C LYS A 202 14.14 0.43 -18.10
N ALA A 203 15.33 -0.18 -18.01
CA ALA A 203 16.16 -0.41 -19.18
C ALA A 203 15.37 -1.32 -20.15
N LEU A 204 15.28 -0.89 -21.41
CA LEU A 204 14.57 -1.58 -22.50
C LEU A 204 15.24 -2.91 -22.88
#